data_AF-A0A2H3DDY6-F1
#
_entry.id   AF-A0A2H3DDY6-F1
#
_cell.length_a   1.000
_cell.length_b   1.000
_cell.length_c   1.000
_cell.angle_alpha   90.00
_cell.angle_beta   90.00
_cell.angle_gamma   90.00
#
_symmetry.space_group_name_H-M   'P 1'
#
loop_
_entity.id
_entity.type
_entity.pdbx_description
1 polymer ?
#
loop_
_entity_poly.entity_id
_entity_poly.type
_entity_poly.pdbx_seq_one_letter_code
_entity_poly.pdbx_strand_id
1 'polypeptide(L)' 'MLPQELIDQIIDYLHDDTQTLRACSTVCRTWTQSSQRHIFCHISIDLQPSSDIVPTFCQSLVSAPHVAQCLQHLSI' A
#
# COMPACT_ATOMS: atom_id res chain seq x y z
N MET A 1 -3.57 23.91 5.98
CA MET A 1 -3.85 22.82 5.02
C MET A 1 -2.82 22.95 3.92
N LEU A 2 -2.02 21.91 3.68
CA LEU A 2 -1.15 21.89 2.50
C LEU A 2 -1.99 21.59 1.25
N PRO A 3 -1.65 22.18 0.09
CA PRO A 3 -2.19 21.77 -1.20
C PRO A 3 -2.01 20.27 -1.43
N GLN A 4 -3.01 19.62 -2.03
CA GLN A 4 -2.98 18.18 -2.28
C GLN A 4 -1.81 17.78 -3.20
N GLU A 5 -1.48 18.59 -4.21
CA GLU A 5 -0.33 18.38 -5.10
C GLU A 5 1.00 18.23 -4.33
N LEU A 6 1.20 19.01 -3.26
CA LEU A 6 2.41 18.90 -2.45
C LEU A 6 2.42 17.61 -1.63
N ILE A 7 1.26 17.19 -1.14
CA ILE A 7 1.12 15.93 -0.39
C ILE A 7 1.40 14.76 -1.33
N ASP A 8 0.80 14.76 -2.51
CA ASP A 8 1.02 13.72 -3.52
C ASP A 8 2.49 13.67 -3.92
N GLN A 9 3.17 14.81 -4.16
CA GLN A 9 4.62 14.83 -4.41
C GLN A 9 5.42 14.24 -3.24
N ILE A 10 5.12 14.60 -1.99
CA ILE A 10 5.82 14.05 -0.82
C ILE A 10 5.65 12.53 -0.74
N ILE A 11 4.42 12.04 -0.93
CA ILE A 11 4.11 10.61 -0.90
C ILE A 11 4.78 9.87 -2.08
N ASP A 12 4.86 10.50 -3.25
CA ASP A 12 5.53 9.96 -4.43
C ASP A 12 7.03 9.76 -4.19
N TYR A 13 7.70 10.68 -3.46
CA TYR A 13 9.09 10.49 -3.03
C TYR A 13 9.28 9.34 -2.02
N LEU A 14 8.21 8.92 -1.34
CA LEU A 14 8.23 7.86 -0.31
C LEU A 14 7.83 6.49 -0.84
N HIS A 15 7.68 6.32 -2.17
CA HIS A 15 7.20 5.07 -2.78
C HIS A 15 7.98 3.81 -2.35
N ASP A 16 9.29 3.92 -2.14
CA ASP A 16 10.14 2.80 -1.70
C ASP A 16 10.16 2.58 -0.18
N ASP A 17 9.73 3.56 0.62
CA ASP A 17 9.74 3.49 2.09
C ASP A 17 8.34 3.23 2.64
N THR A 18 7.95 1.95 2.62
CA THR A 18 6.65 1.50 3.10
C THR A 18 6.44 1.79 4.59
N GLN A 19 7.52 1.85 5.39
CA GLN A 19 7.44 2.17 6.82
C GLN A 19 7.03 3.63 7.01
N THR A 20 7.65 4.54 6.28
CA THR A 20 7.31 5.96 6.32
C THR A 20 5.93 6.22 5.74
N LEU A 21 5.55 5.56 4.64
CA LEU A 21 4.17 5.63 4.09
C LEU A 21 3.11 5.21 5.11
N ARG A 22 3.37 4.17 5.91
CA ARG A 22 2.45 3.76 7.00
C ARG A 22 2.33 4.83 8.06
N ALA A 23 3.42 5.45 8.47
CA ALA A 23 3.38 6.56 9.42
C ALA A 23 2.56 7.75 8.87
N CYS A 24 2.81 8.14 7.61
CA CYS A 24 2.06 9.16 6.89
C CYS A 24 0.56 8.86 6.81
N SER A 25 0.19 7.59 6.71
CA SER A 25 -1.22 7.18 6.67
C SER A 25 -2.01 7.51 7.95
N THR A 26 -1.32 7.81 9.06
CA THR A 26 -1.94 8.11 10.37
C THR A 26 -2.02 9.60 10.68
N VAL A 27 -1.41 10.46 9.87
CA VAL A 27 -1.28 11.90 10.16
C VAL A 27 -2.60 12.65 10.02
N CYS A 28 -3.25 12.55 8.85
CA CYS A 28 -4.57 13.13 8.59
C CYS A 28 -5.22 12.50 7.36
N ARG A 29 -6.54 12.67 7.16
CA ARG A 29 -7.31 12.03 6.07
C ARG A 29 -6.68 12.21 4.68
N THR A 30 -6.19 13.40 4.37
CA THR A 30 -5.56 13.68 3.06
C THR A 30 -4.30 12.86 2.87
N TRP A 31 -3.46 12.77 3.91
CA TRP A 31 -2.25 11.94 3.89
C TRP A 31 -2.60 10.46 3.92
N THR A 32 -3.63 10.05 4.66
CA THR A 32 -4.15 8.69 4.67
C THR A 32 -4.52 8.23 3.27
N GLN A 33 -5.30 9.03 2.55
CA GLN A 33 -5.79 8.65 1.22
C GLN A 33 -4.65 8.53 0.20
N SER A 34 -3.75 9.51 0.14
CA SER A 34 -2.58 9.44 -0.76
C SER A 34 -1.63 8.31 -0.35
N SER A 35 -1.29 8.17 0.93
CA SER A 35 -0.37 7.12 1.41
C SER A 35 -0.94 5.72 1.16
N GLN A 36 -2.21 5.49 1.49
CA GLN A 36 -2.86 4.20 1.26
C GLN A 36 -2.89 3.84 -0.22
N ARG A 37 -3.14 4.82 -1.10
CA ARG A 37 -3.09 4.58 -2.54
C ARG A 37 -1.72 4.06 -2.96
N HIS A 38 -0.62 4.65 -2.49
CA HIS A 38 0.73 4.16 -2.79
C HIS A 38 1.03 2.79 -2.14
N ILE A 39 0.62 2.58 -0.89
CA ILE A 39 0.79 1.30 -0.18
C ILE A 39 0.04 0.16 -0.86
N PHE A 40 -1.19 0.39 -1.30
CA PHE A 40 -1.99 -0.63 -1.98
C PHE A 40 -1.61 -0.77 -3.45
N CYS A 41 -1.15 0.29 -4.12
CA CYS A 41 -0.64 0.20 -5.49
C CYS A 41 0.60 -0.70 -5.58
N HIS A 42 1.45 -0.75 -4.55
CA HIS A 42 2.71 -1.49 -4.60
C HIS A 42 2.88 -2.39 -3.38
N ILE A 43 2.42 -3.64 -3.48
CA ILE A 43 2.62 -4.65 -2.44
C ILE A 43 3.76 -5.57 -2.86
N SER A 44 4.87 -5.48 -2.13
CA SER A 44 5.96 -6.44 -2.18
C SER A 44 5.78 -7.44 -1.04
N ILE A 45 5.56 -8.71 -1.38
CA ILE A 45 5.48 -9.78 -0.39
C ILE A 45 6.84 -10.45 -0.33
N ASP A 46 7.58 -10.26 0.75
CA ASP A 46 8.85 -10.97 0.95
C ASP A 46 8.56 -12.42 1.32
N LEU A 47 8.73 -13.32 0.36
CA LEU A 47 8.48 -14.74 0.53
C LEU A 47 9.61 -15.40 1.31
N GLN A 48 9.49 -15.42 2.63
CA GLN A 48 10.23 -16.41 3.39
C GLN A 48 9.72 -17.81 3.03
N PRO A 49 10.60 -18.76 2.62
CA PRO A 49 10.21 -20.06 2.06
C PRO A 49 9.45 -20.97 3.04
N SER A 50 9.34 -20.58 4.31
CA SER A 50 8.63 -21.31 5.37
C SER A 50 7.23 -20.76 5.68
N SER A 51 6.71 -19.84 4.87
CA SER A 51 5.56 -19.03 5.24
C SER A 51 4.31 -19.35 4.41
N ASP A 52 3.28 -19.90 5.05
CA ASP A 52 1.95 -20.17 4.47
C ASP A 52 1.13 -18.90 4.17
N ILE A 53 1.74 -17.70 4.25
CA ILE A 53 1.03 -16.43 4.11
C ILE A 53 0.51 -16.22 2.68
N VAL A 54 1.21 -16.74 1.65
CA VAL A 54 0.81 -16.59 0.24
C VAL A 54 -0.55 -17.21 -0.06
N PRO A 55 -0.79 -18.51 0.22
CA PRO A 55 -2.10 -19.11 -0.07
C PRO A 55 -3.22 -18.45 0.74
N THR A 56 -2.98 -18.06 2.00
CA THR A 56 -3.99 -17.34 2.80
C THR A 56 -4.29 -15.96 2.24
N PHE A 57 -3.26 -15.21 1.83
CA PHE A 57 -3.42 -13.88 1.24
C PHE A 57 -4.15 -13.97 -0.12
N CYS A 58 -3.76 -14.89 -0.98
CA CYS A 58 -4.44 -15.17 -2.25
C CYS A 58 -5.91 -15.56 -2.02
N GLN A 59 -6.21 -16.41 -1.03
CA GLN A 59 -7.57 -16.80 -0.69
C GLN A 59 -8.42 -15.61 -0.18
N SER A 60 -7.81 -14.72 0.60
CA SER A 60 -8.46 -13.50 1.07
C SER A 60 -8.70 -12.50 -0.08
N LEU A 61 -7.78 -12.39 -1.04
CA LEU A 61 -7.96 -11.56 -2.24
C LEU A 61 -9.07 -12.09 -3.15
N VAL A 62 -9.17 -13.41 -3.32
CA VAL A 62 -10.27 -14.04 -4.08
C VAL A 62 -11.62 -13.76 -3.42
N SER A 63 -11.67 -13.76 -2.08
CA SER A 63 -12.89 -13.47 -1.32
C SER A 63 -13.27 -11.97 -1.33
N ALA A 64 -12.31 -11.07 -1.59
CA ALA A 64 -12.48 -9.63 -1.57
C ALA A 64 -11.93 -8.97 -2.87
N PRO A 65 -12.62 -9.12 -4.02
CA PRO A 65 -12.12 -8.67 -5.32
C PRO A 65 -11.96 -7.15 -5.43
N HIS A 66 -12.71 -6.38 -4.63
CA HIS A 66 -12.59 -4.92 -4.56
C HIS A 66 -11.25 -4.47 -3.95
N VAL A 67 -10.67 -5.26 -3.04
CA VAL A 67 -9.34 -5.00 -2.48
C VAL A 67 -8.27 -5.39 -3.49
N ALA A 68 -8.47 -6.50 -4.20
CA ALA A 68 -7.57 -6.92 -5.29
C ALA A 68 -7.50 -5.87 -6.42
N GLN A 69 -8.59 -5.17 -6.73
CA GLN A 69 -8.61 -4.07 -7.70
C GLN A 69 -7.81 -2.84 -7.26
N CYS A 70 -7.55 -2.67 -5.97
CA CYS A 70 -6.64 -1.63 -5.47
C CYS A 70 -5.16 -2.02 -5.59
N LEU A 71 -4.86 -3.30 -5.86
CA LEU A 71 -3.49 -3.80 -6.03
C LEU A 71 -3.04 -3.62 -7.48
N GLN A 72 -2.44 -2.48 -7.80
CA GLN A 72 -1.95 -2.21 -9.16
C GLN A 72 -0.65 -2.94 -9.52
N HIS A 73 0.16 -3.29 -8.52
CA HIS A 73 1.41 -4.03 -8.67
C HIS A 73 1.59 -4.98 -7.47
N LEU A 74 1.73 -6.27 -7.77
CA LEU A 74 2.08 -7.30 -6.81
C LEU A 74 3.45 -7.84 -7.19
N SER A 75 4.46 -7.56 -6.37
CA SER A 75 5.77 -8.20 -6.49
C SER A 75 5.83 -9.35 -5.49
N ILE A 76 6.04 -10.57 -5.99
CA ILE A 76 6.17 -11.82 -5.23
C ILE A 76 7.65 -12.23 -5.24
#